data_AF-E6MFP7-F1
#
_entry.id   AF-E6MFP7-F1
#
_cell.length_a   1.000
_cell.length_b   1.000
_cell.length_c   1.000
_cell.angle_alpha   90.00
_cell.angle_beta   90.00
_cell.angle_gamma   90.00
#
_symmetry.space_group_name_H-M   'P 1'
#
loop_
_entity.id
_entity.type
_entity.pdbx_description
1 polymer ?
#
loop_
_entity_poly.entity_id
_entity_poly.type
_entity_poly.pdbx_seq_one_letter_code
_entity_poly.pdbx_strand_id
1 'polypeptide(L)' 'MLNLNNDEKKVLNTLFKDVRHTTRNEMIYVLYAAKPEPTTPDAEYINLIINPLIQKIYDADPKEMTETFDAIPFDID' A
#
# COMPACT_ATOMS: atom_id res chain seq x y z
N MET A 1 12.43 -0.55 6.84
CA MET A 1 11.21 -1.02 6.16
C MET A 1 10.07 -0.17 6.66
N LEU A 2 9.07 0.13 5.82
CA LEU A 2 7.91 0.89 6.25
C LEU A 2 7.22 0.25 7.47
N ASN A 3 6.80 1.07 8.43
CA ASN A 3 6.02 0.62 9.57
C ASN A 3 4.56 0.38 9.14
N LEU A 4 4.30 -0.83 8.63
CA LEU A 4 3.01 -1.24 8.10
C LEU A 4 2.23 -2.09 9.10
N ASN A 5 0.94 -1.79 9.27
CA ASN A 5 0.01 -2.66 9.97
C ASN A 5 -0.48 -3.81 9.06
N ASN A 6 -1.24 -4.75 9.63
CA ASN A 6 -1.68 -5.94 8.88
C ASN A 6 -2.65 -5.60 7.73
N ASP A 7 -3.50 -4.60 7.88
CA ASP A 7 -4.44 -4.21 6.81
C ASP A 7 -3.71 -3.53 5.65
N GLU A 8 -2.72 -2.69 5.95
CA GLU A 8 -1.84 -2.10 4.94
C GLU A 8 -1.05 -3.17 4.18
N LYS A 9 -0.51 -4.18 4.89
CA LYS A 9 0.16 -5.33 4.27
C LYS A 9 -0.79 -6.13 3.38
N LYS A 10 -2.05 -6.34 3.82
CA LYS A 10 -3.10 -7.00 3.00
C LYS A 10 -3.38 -6.23 1.71
N VAL A 11 -3.48 -4.90 1.78
CA VAL A 11 -3.65 -4.04 0.60
C VAL A 11 -2.45 -4.20 -0.34
N LEU A 12 -1.22 -4.14 0.18
CA LEU A 12 -0.02 -4.30 -0.64
C LEU A 12 0.09 -5.69 -1.28
N ASN A 13 -0.19 -6.77 -0.53
CA ASN A 13 -0.23 -8.12 -1.08
C ASN A 13 -1.30 -8.27 -2.15
N THR A 14 -2.48 -7.66 -1.96
CA THR A 14 -3.59 -7.75 -2.92
C THR A 14 -3.23 -7.07 -4.24
N LEU A 15 -2.60 -5.90 -4.18
CA LEU A 15 -2.35 -5.07 -5.36
C LEU A 15 -1.01 -5.39 -6.05
N PHE A 16 0.00 -5.86 -5.31
CA PHE A 16 1.38 -5.91 -5.81
C PHE A 16 2.09 -7.27 -5.71
N LYS A 17 1.47 -8.34 -5.18
CA LYS A 17 2.14 -9.66 -5.01
C LYS A 17 2.77 -10.24 -6.28
N ASP A 18 2.18 -9.94 -7.44
CA ASP A 18 2.62 -10.44 -8.75
C ASP A 18 3.29 -9.34 -9.61
N VAL A 19 3.45 -8.13 -9.07
CA VAL A 19 4.03 -6.99 -9.78
C VAL A 19 5.54 -6.99 -9.59
N ARG A 20 6.29 -6.91 -10.70
CA ARG A 20 7.75 -6.74 -10.68
C ARG A 20 8.16 -5.39 -11.22
N HIS A 21 9.29 -4.87 -10.73
CA HIS A 21 9.94 -3.65 -11.23
C HIS A 21 9.07 -2.38 -11.17
N THR A 22 8.24 -2.23 -10.14
CA THR A 22 7.46 -1.00 -9.97
C THR A 22 8.21 0.07 -9.19
N THR A 23 7.80 1.31 -9.38
CA THR A 23 8.36 2.49 -8.72
C THR A 23 7.44 2.98 -7.59
N ARG A 24 7.98 3.82 -6.70
CA ARG A 24 7.18 4.52 -5.68
C ARG A 24 5.98 5.26 -6.28
N ASN A 25 6.18 5.97 -7.39
CA ASN A 25 5.12 6.77 -8.00
C ASN A 25 4.02 5.87 -8.60
N GLU A 26 4.40 4.77 -9.24
CA GLU A 26 3.44 3.79 -9.75
C GLU A 26 2.63 3.15 -8.63
N MET A 27 3.26 2.80 -7.50
CA MET A 27 2.50 2.32 -6.33
C MET A 27 1.49 3.35 -5.86
N ILE A 28 1.91 4.62 -5.73
CA ILE A 28 1.02 5.69 -5.29
C ILE A 28 -0.17 5.83 -6.26
N TYR A 29 0.07 5.78 -7.57
CA TYR A 29 -1.01 5.82 -8.57
C TYR A 29 -1.98 4.64 -8.43
N VAL A 30 -1.46 3.42 -8.28
CA VAL A 30 -2.29 2.22 -8.08
C VAL A 30 -3.10 2.33 -6.79
N LEU A 31 -2.51 2.83 -5.71
CA LEU A 31 -3.22 3.05 -4.44
C LEU A 31 -4.31 4.10 -4.57
N TYR A 32 -4.05 5.22 -5.26
CA TYR A 32 -5.09 6.22 -5.54
C TYR A 32 -6.22 5.64 -6.40
N ALA A 33 -5.89 4.82 -7.40
CA ALA A 33 -6.88 4.18 -8.26
C ALA A 33 -7.70 3.11 -7.52
N ALA A 34 -7.15 2.52 -6.46
CA ALA A 34 -7.84 1.56 -5.60
C ALA A 34 -8.79 2.22 -4.58
N LYS A 35 -8.77 3.55 -4.44
CA LYS A 35 -9.66 4.25 -3.51
C LYS A 35 -11.10 4.24 -4.03
N PRO A 36 -12.05 3.66 -3.28
CA PRO A 36 -13.46 3.80 -3.62
C PRO A 36 -13.96 5.20 -3.27
N GLU A 37 -14.99 5.65 -3.98
CA GLU A 37 -15.79 6.81 -3.58
C GLU A 37 -16.40 6.56 -2.19
N PRO A 38 -16.26 7.49 -1.23
CA PRO A 38 -16.67 7.31 0.17
C PRO A 38 -18.19 7.45 0.34
N THR A 39 -18.93 6.54 -0.29
CA THR A 39 -20.40 6.54 -0.36
C THR A 39 -21.02 5.45 0.51
N THR A 40 -20.20 4.56 1.07
CA THR A 40 -20.62 3.46 1.95
C THR A 40 -19.65 3.35 3.13
N PRO A 41 -20.08 2.79 4.28
CA PRO A 41 -19.19 2.56 5.43
C PRO A 41 -17.96 1.73 5.09
N ASP A 42 -18.11 0.73 4.22
CA ASP A 42 -16.99 -0.11 3.78
C ASP A 42 -15.99 0.69 2.93
N ALA A 43 -16.48 1.56 2.04
CA ALA A 43 -15.63 2.44 1.25
C ALA A 43 -14.89 3.47 2.12
N GLU A 44 -15.55 4.01 3.14
CA GLU A 44 -14.91 4.88 4.14
C GLU A 44 -13.81 4.13 4.89
N TYR A 45 -14.07 2.90 5.33
CA TYR A 45 -13.09 2.06 6.02
C TYR A 45 -11.87 1.75 5.14
N ILE A 46 -12.07 1.39 3.86
CA ILE A 46 -10.96 1.19 2.92
C ILE A 46 -10.11 2.45 2.79
N ASN A 47 -10.75 3.62 2.72
CA ASN A 47 -10.06 4.90 2.65
C ASN A 47 -9.26 5.22 3.93
N LEU A 48 -9.71 4.76 5.11
CA LEU A 48 -8.94 4.87 6.37
C LEU A 48 -7.66 4.04 6.36
N ILE A 49 -7.55 3.01 5.52
CA ILE A 49 -6.34 2.19 5.36
C ILE A 49 -5.44 2.75 4.25
N ILE A 50 -6.02 3.07 3.08
CA ILE A 50 -5.25 3.49 1.90
C ILE A 50 -4.61 4.87 2.10
N ASN A 51 -5.32 5.84 2.72
CA ASN A 51 -4.79 7.19 2.85
C ASN A 51 -3.49 7.26 3.70
N PRO A 52 -3.43 6.65 4.91
CA PRO A 52 -2.17 6.57 5.65
C PRO A 52 -1.07 5.82 4.91
N LEU A 53 -1.42 4.75 4.19
CA LEU A 53 -0.46 3.97 3.40
C LEU A 53 0.20 4.80 2.30
N ILE A 54 -0.58 5.59 1.56
CA ILE A 54 -0.06 6.52 0.55
C ILE A 54 0.92 7.50 1.18
N GLN A 55 0.57 8.09 2.34
CA GLN A 55 1.44 9.04 3.02
C GLN A 55 2.76 8.39 3.43
N LYS A 56 2.71 7.18 4.02
CA LYS A 56 3.90 6.40 4.38
C LYS A 56 4.82 6.15 3.18
N ILE A 57 4.26 5.70 2.05
CA ILE A 57 5.02 5.43 0.82
C ILE A 57 5.62 6.71 0.23
N TYR A 58 4.90 7.83 0.31
CA TYR A 58 5.37 9.12 -0.17
C TYR A 58 6.58 9.62 0.64
N ASP A 59 6.48 9.54 1.97
CA ASP A 59 7.51 10.02 2.91
C ASP A 59 8.70 9.07 3.07
N ALA A 60 8.56 7.80 2.66
CA ALA A 60 9.60 6.79 2.79
C ALA A 60 10.93 7.20 2.14
N ASP A 61 12.04 6.81 2.73
CA ASP A 61 13.34 6.91 2.06
C ASP A 61 13.51 5.79 1.00
N PRO A 62 14.50 5.88 0.09
CA PRO A 62 14.71 4.86 -0.94
C PRO A 62 15.01 3.45 -0.38
N LYS A 63 15.69 3.37 0.76
CA LYS A 63 16.02 2.09 1.41
C LYS A 63 14.76 1.46 1.99
N GLU A 64 13.93 2.23 2.67
CA GLU A 64 12.65 1.77 3.21
C GLU A 64 11.72 1.26 2.12
N MET A 65 11.67 1.95 0.97
CA MET A 65 10.88 1.48 -0.18
C MET A 65 11.40 0.15 -0.71
N THR A 66 12.72 0.03 -0.91
CA THR A 66 13.34 -1.20 -1.42
C THR A 66 13.03 -2.38 -0.49
N GLU A 67 13.26 -2.21 0.81
CA GLU A 67 12.97 -3.24 1.81
C GLU A 67 11.48 -3.59 1.87
N THR A 68 10.59 -2.63 1.63
CA THR A 68 9.14 -2.88 1.60
C THR A 68 8.74 -3.67 0.37
N PHE A 69 9.28 -3.34 -0.81
CA PHE A 69 9.01 -4.08 -2.04
C PHE A 69 9.51 -5.52 -1.99
N ASP A 70 10.74 -5.72 -1.51
CA ASP A 70 11.34 -7.05 -1.41
C ASP A 70 10.60 -7.95 -0.41
N ALA A 71 9.86 -7.35 0.52
CA ALA A 71 9.03 -8.06 1.49
C ALA A 71 7.62 -8.40 0.97
N ILE A 72 7.21 -7.96 -0.22
CA ILE A 72 5.93 -8.34 -0.83
C ILE A 72 6.10 -9.67 -1.59
N PRO A 73 5.25 -10.69 -1.34
CA PRO A 73 4.14 -10.69 -0.41
C PRO A 73 4.57 -10.85 1.05
N PHE A 74 3.99 -10.05 1.93
CA PHE A 74 4.18 -10.16 3.38
C PHE A 74 3.56 -11.47 3.88
N ASP A 75 4.22 -12.10 4.85
CA ASP A 75 3.64 -13.18 5.63
C ASP A 75 2.67 -12.57 6.67
N ILE A 76 1.38 -12.81 6.47
CA ILE A 76 0.27 -12.27 7.28
C ILE A 76 -0.73 -13.40 7.51
N ASP A 77 -1.00 -13.69 8.79
CA ASP A 77 -2.03 -14.63 9.23
C ASP A 77 -3.45 -14.18 8.85
#